data_AF-A0A2J6R109-F1
#
_entry.id   AF-A0A2J6R109-F1
#
_cell.length_a   1.000
_cell.length_b   1.000
_cell.length_c   1.000
_cell.angle_alpha   90.00
_cell.angle_beta   90.00
_cell.angle_gamma   90.00
#
_symmetry.space_group_name_H-M   'P 1'
#
loop_
_entity.id
_entity.type
_entity.pdbx_description
1 polymer ?
#
loop_
_entity_poly.entity_id
_entity_poly.type
_entity_poly.pdbx_seq_one_letter_code
_entity_poly.pdbx_strand_id
1 'polypeptide(L)'
;MLFSDIGKRFYSEIGWKVLSGNRHLDFHVMSGKIPAAEGMQQATSLLDGDLKVLCEEDEAMIRKSMVMGDGAKTSMVIIPDVKHMEWHHMREDFICEKLFGKAAKVRGAMAGEPGKRVWIIWTRKYDAHPDDAEAGNVLYVLRLVIEGAVTGSEREKVKENLKAVIGSAQKEAEEWKLSVVRFWDPNPLVRELVKEMGLDVVEKEREDDAIASLRLNEGVGEEEIEWLANERYAWL
;
A
#
# COMPACT_ATOMS: atom_id res chain seq x y z
N MET A 1 6.92 14.06 12.52
CA MET A 1 6.11 12.85 12.29
C MET A 1 6.81 11.67 12.92
N LEU A 2 6.04 10.74 13.47
CA LEU A 2 6.54 9.56 14.16
C LEU A 2 5.60 8.39 13.87
N PHE A 3 6.19 7.22 13.84
CA PHE A 3 5.54 5.93 13.78
C PHE A 3 5.75 5.25 15.13
N SER A 4 4.69 5.18 15.94
CA SER A 4 4.76 4.66 17.30
C SER A 4 4.55 3.15 17.32
N ASP A 5 5.55 2.42 17.82
CA ASP A 5 5.51 0.97 18.06
C ASP A 5 5.20 0.62 19.54
N ILE A 6 4.76 1.61 20.32
CA ILE A 6 4.42 1.49 21.75
C ILE A 6 2.97 1.89 22.03
N GLY A 7 2.14 1.81 20.99
CA GLY A 7 0.70 2.05 21.04
C GLY A 7 0.27 3.51 21.02
N LYS A 8 -1.06 3.69 20.95
CA LYS A 8 -1.73 5.00 20.83
C LYS A 8 -1.55 5.90 22.07
N ARG A 9 -1.37 5.30 23.27
CA ARG A 9 -1.40 6.05 24.54
C ARG A 9 -0.10 6.79 24.85
N PHE A 10 1.05 6.13 24.71
CA PHE A 10 2.32 6.66 25.21
C PHE A 10 2.65 8.05 24.66
N TYR A 11 2.64 8.22 23.33
CA TYR A 11 2.97 9.52 22.74
C TYR A 11 1.86 10.56 22.92
N SER A 12 0.61 10.13 23.07
CA SER A 12 -0.52 11.02 23.36
C SER A 12 -0.37 11.73 24.71
N GLU A 13 0.17 11.04 25.71
CA GLU A 13 0.40 11.57 27.06
C GLU A 13 1.47 12.66 27.08
N ILE A 14 2.39 12.67 26.10
CA ILE A 14 3.44 13.69 25.94
C ILE A 14 3.16 14.66 24.80
N GLY A 15 1.88 14.82 24.43
CA GLY A 15 1.40 15.89 23.54
C GLY A 15 1.46 15.59 22.05
N TRP A 16 1.70 14.35 21.64
CA TRP A 16 1.50 13.95 20.24
C TRP A 16 0.03 13.66 19.96
N LYS A 17 -0.38 13.86 18.71
CA LYS A 17 -1.73 13.53 18.24
C LYS A 17 -1.67 12.30 17.35
N VAL A 18 -2.51 11.31 17.66
CA VAL A 18 -2.66 10.08 16.88
C VAL A 18 -3.61 10.38 15.75
N LEU A 19 -3.17 10.16 14.52
CA LEU A 19 -4.03 10.46 13.38
C LEU A 19 -5.07 9.38 13.16
N SER A 20 -6.20 9.78 12.58
CA SER A 20 -7.14 8.85 11.95
C SER A 20 -6.45 8.12 10.80
N GLY A 21 -6.78 6.84 10.57
CA GLY A 21 -6.18 6.05 9.49
C GLY A 21 -5.05 5.13 9.97
N ASN A 22 -5.38 4.22 10.88
CA ASN A 22 -4.47 3.17 11.34
C ASN A 22 -4.99 1.78 10.93
N ARG A 23 -5.66 1.67 9.79
CA ARG A 23 -6.20 0.38 9.33
C ARG A 23 -5.24 -0.32 8.39
N HIS A 24 -5.45 -1.62 8.19
CA HIS A 24 -4.85 -2.35 7.10
C HIS A 24 -5.83 -3.43 6.60
N LEU A 25 -5.66 -3.81 5.33
CA LEU A 25 -6.36 -4.94 4.73
C LEU A 25 -5.36 -6.06 4.49
N ASP A 26 -5.71 -7.26 4.96
CA ASP A 26 -4.97 -8.50 4.76
C ASP A 26 -5.70 -9.35 3.71
N PHE A 27 -5.03 -9.65 2.60
CA PHE A 27 -5.48 -10.61 1.60
C PHE A 27 -4.65 -11.88 1.72
N HIS A 28 -5.26 -12.97 2.18
CA HIS A 28 -4.55 -14.23 2.34
C HIS A 28 -4.14 -14.81 0.98
N VAL A 29 -2.99 -15.47 0.95
CA VAL A 29 -2.57 -16.20 -0.24
C VAL A 29 -3.47 -17.42 -0.38
N MET A 30 -4.15 -17.52 -1.52
CA MET A 30 -5.05 -18.63 -1.82
C MET A 30 -4.19 -19.85 -2.16
N SER A 31 -4.13 -20.85 -1.27
CA SER A 31 -3.45 -22.11 -1.56
C SER A 31 -4.19 -22.86 -2.67
N GLY A 32 -3.59 -22.89 -3.86
CA GLY A 32 -4.11 -23.62 -5.02
C GLY A 32 -4.20 -22.75 -6.26
N LYS A 33 -4.10 -23.38 -7.44
CA LYS A 33 -4.17 -22.71 -8.75
C LYS A 33 -5.38 -21.78 -8.78
N ILE A 34 -5.16 -20.47 -8.63
CA ILE A 34 -6.12 -19.46 -9.04
C ILE A 34 -6.41 -19.80 -10.50
N PRO A 35 -7.61 -20.28 -10.86
CA PRO A 35 -7.91 -20.51 -12.26
C PRO A 35 -7.65 -19.18 -12.94
N ALA A 36 -6.81 -19.15 -13.97
CA ALA A 36 -6.79 -18.01 -14.86
C ALA A 36 -8.22 -17.93 -15.40
N ALA A 37 -9.05 -17.08 -14.77
CA ALA A 37 -10.42 -16.93 -15.18
C ALA A 37 -10.34 -16.40 -16.61
N GLU A 38 -10.79 -17.22 -17.56
CA GLU A 38 -10.85 -16.82 -18.96
C GLU A 38 -11.62 -15.49 -19.04
N GLY A 39 -10.96 -14.44 -19.52
CA GLY A 39 -11.52 -13.09 -19.61
C GLY A 39 -11.14 -12.12 -18.48
N MET A 40 -10.33 -12.52 -17.49
CA MET A 40 -9.83 -11.57 -16.48
C MET A 40 -8.75 -10.67 -17.06
N GLN A 41 -8.90 -9.36 -16.88
CA GLN A 41 -7.89 -8.37 -17.26
C GLN A 41 -6.57 -8.69 -16.57
N GLN A 42 -5.49 -8.87 -17.33
CA GLN A 42 -4.18 -9.19 -16.77
C GLN A 42 -3.44 -7.90 -16.38
N ALA A 43 -2.87 -7.89 -15.18
CA ALA A 43 -1.96 -6.84 -14.78
C ALA A 43 -0.58 -7.08 -15.40
N THR A 44 0.10 -5.99 -15.76
CA THR A 44 1.49 -5.97 -16.19
C THR A 44 2.40 -5.82 -14.98
N SER A 45 3.47 -6.63 -14.91
CA SER A 45 4.48 -6.52 -13.86
C SER A 45 5.25 -5.20 -13.94
N LEU A 46 5.51 -4.59 -12.79
CA LEU A 46 6.39 -3.44 -12.66
C LEU A 46 7.79 -3.90 -12.24
N LEU A 47 8.81 -3.33 -12.88
CA LEU A 47 10.22 -3.57 -12.64
C LEU A 47 10.91 -2.31 -12.11
N ASP A 48 12.18 -2.41 -11.73
CA ASP A 48 12.97 -1.28 -11.21
C ASP A 48 12.94 -0.05 -12.15
N GLY A 49 12.98 -0.29 -13.47
CA GLY A 49 12.96 0.76 -14.48
C GLY A 49 11.66 1.57 -14.54
N ASP A 50 10.55 1.02 -14.04
CA ASP A 50 9.23 1.67 -14.07
C ASP A 50 9.02 2.61 -12.87
N LEU A 51 9.72 2.39 -11.76
CA LEU A 51 9.45 3.04 -10.47
C LEU A 51 9.60 4.56 -10.53
N LYS A 52 10.68 5.05 -11.15
CA LYS A 52 10.98 6.49 -11.21
C LYS A 52 9.86 7.28 -11.89
N VAL A 53 9.39 6.80 -13.04
CA VAL A 53 8.33 7.48 -13.81
C VAL A 53 7.01 7.45 -13.04
N LEU A 54 6.65 6.30 -12.46
CA LEU A 54 5.41 6.17 -11.68
C LEU A 54 5.41 7.06 -10.42
N CYS A 55 6.53 7.15 -9.71
CA CYS A 55 6.69 8.04 -8.56
C CYS A 55 6.58 9.52 -8.96
N GLU A 56 7.16 9.92 -10.10
CA GLU A 56 7.06 11.30 -10.62
C GLU A 56 5.61 11.64 -11.01
N GLU A 57 4.90 10.70 -11.65
CA GLU A 57 3.48 10.85 -12.00
C GLU A 57 2.58 10.93 -10.76
N ASP A 58 2.83 10.08 -9.75
CA ASP A 58 2.11 10.11 -8.47
C ASP A 58 2.33 11.40 -7.71
N GLU A 59 3.57 11.88 -7.62
CA GLU A 59 3.88 13.17 -7.00
C GLU A 59 3.09 14.31 -7.68
N ALA A 60 3.05 14.32 -9.01
CA ALA A 60 2.28 15.32 -9.76
C ALA A 60 0.78 15.23 -9.44
N MET A 61 0.22 14.03 -9.33
CA MET A 61 -1.18 13.81 -8.95
C MET A 61 -1.48 14.27 -7.51
N ILE A 62 -0.62 13.93 -6.55
CA ILE A 62 -0.74 14.34 -5.15
C ILE A 62 -0.68 15.88 -5.03
N ARG A 63 0.31 16.51 -5.68
CA ARG A 63 0.42 17.98 -5.69
C ARG A 63 -0.83 18.64 -6.28
N LYS A 64 -1.36 18.09 -7.37
CA LYS A 64 -2.59 18.58 -7.99
C LYS A 64 -3.79 18.41 -7.05
N SER A 65 -3.93 17.28 -6.36
CA SER A 65 -5.05 17.07 -5.42
C SER A 65 -4.98 18.03 -4.23
N MET A 66 -3.79 18.31 -3.71
CA MET A 66 -3.59 19.29 -2.62
C MET A 66 -4.01 20.71 -3.03
N VAL A 67 -3.78 21.11 -4.29
CA VAL A 67 -4.20 22.43 -4.81
C VAL A 67 -5.71 22.50 -5.07
N MET A 68 -6.33 21.40 -5.47
CA MET A 68 -7.77 21.34 -5.77
C MET A 68 -8.66 21.10 -4.55
N GLY A 69 -8.08 20.83 -3.38
CA GLY A 69 -8.84 20.66 -2.13
C GLY A 69 -9.65 21.91 -1.77
N ASP A 70 -10.69 21.74 -0.96
CA ASP A 70 -11.56 22.84 -0.51
C ASP A 70 -10.89 23.79 0.50
N GLY A 71 -9.65 23.47 0.92
CA GLY A 71 -8.87 24.24 1.88
C GLY A 71 -9.38 24.14 3.32
N ALA A 72 -10.33 23.25 3.60
CA ALA A 72 -10.91 23.11 4.94
C ALA A 72 -9.93 22.50 5.95
N LYS A 73 -8.95 21.72 5.46
CA LYS A 73 -7.90 21.09 6.25
C LYS A 73 -6.54 21.37 5.66
N THR A 74 -5.52 21.36 6.49
CA THR A 74 -4.13 21.36 6.04
C THR A 74 -3.76 19.95 5.60
N SER A 75 -3.60 19.74 4.28
CA SER A 75 -3.15 18.46 3.75
C SER A 75 -1.66 18.25 4.01
N MET A 76 -1.31 17.07 4.51
CA MET A 76 0.07 16.62 4.77
C MET A 76 0.33 15.31 4.05
N VAL A 77 1.54 15.17 3.50
CA VAL A 77 1.97 13.97 2.78
C VAL A 77 3.49 13.84 2.86
N ILE A 78 3.98 12.61 3.05
CA ILE A 78 5.36 12.27 2.68
C ILE A 78 5.32 11.92 1.20
N ILE A 79 6.12 12.58 0.37
CA ILE A 79 6.09 12.27 -1.07
C ILE A 79 6.62 10.84 -1.31
N PRO A 80 5.84 9.96 -1.96
CA PRO A 80 6.25 8.60 -2.31
C PRO A 80 7.23 8.62 -3.48
N ASP A 81 8.43 9.14 -3.25
CA ASP A 81 9.47 9.20 -4.27
C ASP A 81 10.14 7.84 -4.50
N VAL A 82 10.92 7.76 -5.59
CA VAL A 82 11.64 6.53 -5.96
C VAL A 82 12.63 6.09 -4.88
N LYS A 83 13.19 7.00 -4.09
CA LYS A 83 14.18 6.67 -3.05
C LYS A 83 13.53 5.93 -1.89
N HIS A 84 12.28 6.25 -1.55
CA HIS A 84 11.52 5.46 -0.57
C HIS A 84 11.34 4.03 -1.07
N MET A 85 10.98 3.85 -2.34
CA MET A 85 10.79 2.51 -2.91
C MET A 85 12.11 1.73 -2.95
N GLU A 86 13.18 2.35 -3.46
CA GLU A 86 14.52 1.76 -3.53
C GLU A 86 15.07 1.36 -2.16
N TRP A 87 14.78 2.13 -1.09
CA TRP A 87 15.18 1.74 0.27
C TRP A 87 14.57 0.40 0.68
N HIS A 88 13.27 0.23 0.48
CA HIS A 88 12.57 -1.03 0.79
C HIS A 88 13.08 -2.18 -0.09
N HIS A 89 13.23 -1.92 -1.40
CA HIS A 89 13.68 -2.92 -2.37
C HIS A 89 15.14 -3.35 -2.17
N MET A 90 16.03 -2.44 -1.76
CA MET A 90 17.42 -2.80 -1.46
C MET A 90 17.51 -3.74 -0.25
N ARG A 91 16.71 -3.47 0.80
CA ARG A 91 16.61 -4.36 1.96
C ARG A 91 16.02 -5.72 1.57
N GLU A 92 14.96 -5.71 0.78
CA GLU A 92 14.34 -6.91 0.22
C GLU A 92 15.36 -7.74 -0.57
N ASP A 93 16.07 -7.14 -1.52
CA ASP A 93 17.02 -7.84 -2.38
C ASP A 93 18.12 -8.51 -1.57
N PHE A 94 18.64 -7.83 -0.55
CA PHE A 94 19.61 -8.43 0.36
C PHE A 94 19.04 -9.67 1.07
N ILE A 95 17.81 -9.59 1.58
CA ILE A 95 17.16 -10.69 2.29
C ILE A 95 16.85 -11.84 1.32
N CYS A 96 16.26 -11.55 0.16
CA CYS A 96 15.91 -12.53 -0.86
C CYS A 96 17.14 -13.25 -1.40
N GLU A 97 18.26 -12.55 -1.60
CA GLU A 97 19.52 -13.18 -2.01
C GLU A 97 20.02 -14.17 -0.95
N LYS A 98 19.86 -13.85 0.34
CA LYS A 98 20.26 -14.76 1.44
C LYS A 98 19.34 -15.96 1.61
N LEU A 99 18.03 -15.77 1.44
CA LEU A 99 17.04 -16.83 1.67
C LEU A 99 16.83 -17.72 0.44
N PHE A 100 16.96 -17.18 -0.77
CA PHE A 100 16.59 -17.86 -2.02
C PHE A 100 17.73 -17.90 -3.06
N GLY A 101 18.84 -17.19 -2.85
CA GLY A 101 19.92 -17.10 -3.83
C GLY A 101 19.53 -16.37 -5.12
N LYS A 102 18.48 -15.55 -5.07
CA LYS A 102 18.02 -14.71 -6.17
C LYS A 102 17.38 -13.42 -5.65
N ALA A 103 17.57 -12.32 -6.39
CA ALA A 103 16.87 -11.06 -6.17
C ALA A 103 15.44 -11.09 -6.74
N ALA A 104 14.56 -10.25 -6.18
CA ALA A 104 13.17 -10.16 -6.59
C ALA A 104 12.99 -9.11 -7.69
N LYS A 105 12.78 -9.52 -8.94
CA LYS A 105 12.73 -8.58 -10.06
C LYS A 105 11.40 -7.83 -10.19
N VAL A 106 10.30 -8.44 -9.76
CA VAL A 106 8.96 -7.85 -9.84
C VAL A 106 8.72 -7.02 -8.58
N ARG A 107 8.52 -5.72 -8.77
CA ARG A 107 8.33 -4.71 -7.72
C ARG A 107 6.89 -4.29 -7.53
N GLY A 108 6.01 -4.68 -8.45
CA GLY A 108 4.64 -4.21 -8.47
C GLY A 108 3.83 -4.79 -9.63
N ALA A 109 2.60 -4.30 -9.75
CA ALA A 109 1.72 -4.61 -10.85
C ALA A 109 0.86 -3.40 -11.22
N MET A 110 0.47 -3.33 -12.49
CA MET A 110 -0.33 -2.25 -13.06
C MET A 110 -1.36 -2.78 -14.06
N ALA A 111 -2.57 -2.24 -14.04
CA ALA A 111 -3.64 -2.59 -14.96
C ALA A 111 -4.40 -1.34 -15.43
N GLY A 112 -4.84 -1.34 -16.68
CA GLY A 112 -5.56 -0.21 -17.31
C GLY A 112 -4.69 0.65 -18.22
N GLU A 113 -5.32 1.67 -18.81
CA GLU A 113 -4.68 2.59 -19.76
C GLU A 113 -4.10 3.82 -19.05
N PRO A 114 -2.99 4.42 -19.53
CA PRO A 114 -2.40 5.63 -18.96
C PRO A 114 -3.41 6.73 -18.64
N GLY A 115 -3.37 7.27 -17.42
CA GLY A 115 -4.32 8.25 -16.88
C GLY A 115 -5.57 7.63 -16.25
N LYS A 116 -5.75 6.31 -16.35
CA LYS A 116 -6.83 5.51 -15.75
C LYS A 116 -6.31 4.18 -15.18
N ARG A 117 -5.01 4.09 -14.91
CA ARG A 117 -4.37 2.87 -14.42
C ARG A 117 -4.69 2.69 -12.95
N VAL A 118 -4.71 1.44 -12.51
CA VAL A 118 -4.53 1.07 -11.11
C VAL A 118 -3.18 0.38 -11.02
N TRP A 119 -2.34 0.82 -10.10
CA TRP A 119 -1.06 0.18 -9.86
C TRP A 119 -0.72 0.12 -8.38
N ILE A 120 0.08 -0.88 -8.04
CA ILE A 120 0.62 -1.10 -6.71
C ILE A 120 2.11 -1.40 -6.80
N ILE A 121 2.87 -0.84 -5.87
CA ILE A 121 4.28 -1.16 -5.62
C ILE A 121 4.34 -1.89 -4.29
N TRP A 122 5.14 -2.94 -4.17
CA TRP A 122 5.24 -3.75 -2.96
C TRP A 122 6.68 -4.07 -2.57
N THR A 123 6.83 -4.59 -1.35
CA THR A 123 8.05 -5.20 -0.83
C THR A 123 7.71 -6.46 -0.02
N ARG A 124 8.63 -7.40 0.02
CA ARG A 124 8.55 -8.65 0.77
C ARG A 124 9.26 -8.47 2.10
N LYS A 125 8.61 -8.85 3.19
CA LYS A 125 9.20 -8.83 4.54
C LYS A 125 9.16 -10.24 5.13
N TYR A 126 10.33 -10.70 5.54
CA TYR A 126 10.50 -11.97 6.24
C TYR A 126 10.80 -11.70 7.71
N ASP A 127 9.90 -12.13 8.59
CA ASP A 127 10.10 -12.09 10.05
C ASP A 127 10.67 -13.43 10.56
N ALA A 128 10.49 -14.52 9.80
CA ALA A 128 11.14 -15.81 10.01
C ALA A 128 11.46 -16.49 8.68
N HIS A 129 12.10 -17.68 8.75
CA HIS A 129 12.55 -18.41 7.56
C HIS A 129 11.35 -18.77 6.64
N PRO A 130 11.47 -18.72 5.31
CA PRO A 130 10.36 -18.98 4.38
C PRO A 130 9.74 -20.39 4.46
N ASP A 131 10.44 -21.35 5.06
CA ASP A 131 9.95 -22.72 5.27
C ASP A 131 9.20 -22.90 6.59
N ASP A 132 9.19 -21.87 7.45
CA ASP A 132 8.33 -21.85 8.62
C ASP A 132 6.94 -21.35 8.20
N ALA A 133 6.00 -22.28 8.10
CA ALA A 133 4.62 -21.99 7.68
C ALA A 133 3.88 -21.05 8.64
N GLU A 134 4.33 -20.94 9.89
CA GLU A 134 3.75 -20.09 10.93
C GLU A 134 4.43 -18.71 11.00
N ALA A 135 5.48 -18.48 10.19
CA ALA A 135 6.27 -17.24 10.20
C ALA A 135 5.46 -15.97 9.90
N GLY A 136 4.30 -16.10 9.25
CA GLY A 136 3.45 -14.97 8.92
C GLY A 136 4.14 -13.93 8.04
N ASN A 137 5.06 -14.34 7.15
CA ASN A 137 5.79 -13.44 6.26
C ASN A 137 4.81 -12.69 5.35
N VAL A 138 5.10 -11.41 5.08
CA VAL A 138 4.13 -10.47 4.50
C VAL A 138 4.67 -9.83 3.22
N LEU A 139 3.82 -9.75 2.20
CA LEU A 139 4.01 -8.84 1.07
C LEU A 139 3.31 -7.52 1.38
N TYR A 140 4.08 -6.49 1.70
CA TYR A 140 3.56 -5.16 2.00
C TYR A 140 3.38 -4.37 0.71
N VAL A 141 2.17 -3.88 0.47
CA VAL A 141 1.94 -2.85 -0.54
C VAL A 141 2.49 -1.53 0.00
N LEU A 142 3.57 -1.07 -0.62
CA LEU A 142 4.22 0.20 -0.33
C LEU A 142 3.33 1.36 -0.75
N ARG A 143 2.82 1.30 -1.98
CA ARG A 143 2.01 2.36 -2.59
C ARG A 143 0.88 1.78 -3.44
N LEU A 144 -0.31 2.34 -3.34
CA LEU A 144 -1.44 2.09 -4.25
C LEU A 144 -1.91 3.38 -4.89
N VAL A 145 -2.09 3.35 -6.21
CA VAL A 145 -2.63 4.47 -6.96
C VAL A 145 -3.76 4.03 -7.88
N ILE A 146 -4.82 4.84 -7.89
CA ILE A 146 -5.88 4.81 -8.89
C ILE A 146 -5.81 6.15 -9.62
N GLU A 147 -5.49 6.11 -10.90
CA GLU A 147 -5.35 7.31 -11.72
C GLU A 147 -6.70 7.84 -12.19
N GLY A 148 -6.82 9.17 -12.23
CA GLY A 148 -8.02 9.84 -12.69
C GLY A 148 -9.17 9.81 -11.68
N ALA A 149 -10.25 10.50 -12.03
CA ALA A 149 -11.46 10.51 -11.21
C ALA A 149 -12.28 9.23 -11.43
N VAL A 150 -12.71 8.61 -10.33
CA VAL A 150 -13.59 7.43 -10.40
C VAL A 150 -15.05 7.89 -10.43
N THR A 151 -15.61 7.97 -11.63
CA THR A 151 -17.00 8.41 -11.86
C THR A 151 -17.83 7.31 -12.49
N GLY A 152 -19.08 7.11 -12.03
CA GLY A 152 -20.12 6.34 -12.71
C GLY A 152 -19.62 5.08 -13.45
N SER A 153 -19.54 5.18 -14.78
CA SER A 153 -19.15 4.10 -15.70
C SER A 153 -17.70 3.61 -15.56
N GLU A 154 -16.80 4.37 -14.94
CA GLU A 154 -15.40 3.98 -14.74
C GLU A 154 -15.21 3.11 -13.49
N ARG A 155 -16.17 3.13 -12.55
CA ARG A 155 -16.06 2.40 -11.28
C ARG A 155 -15.84 0.90 -11.50
N GLU A 156 -16.56 0.31 -12.44
CA GLU A 156 -16.44 -1.12 -12.72
C GLU A 156 -15.06 -1.48 -13.29
N LYS A 157 -14.53 -0.67 -14.22
CA LYS A 157 -13.19 -0.85 -14.77
C LYS A 157 -12.09 -0.68 -13.72
N VAL A 158 -12.23 0.30 -12.84
CA VAL A 158 -11.30 0.49 -11.72
C VAL A 158 -11.35 -0.73 -10.78
N LYS A 159 -12.54 -1.27 -10.53
CA LYS A 159 -12.74 -2.49 -9.73
C LYS A 159 -12.05 -3.69 -10.39
N GLU A 160 -12.22 -3.87 -11.71
CA GLU A 160 -11.55 -4.93 -12.48
C GLU A 160 -10.02 -4.78 -12.43
N ASN A 161 -9.50 -3.59 -12.67
CA ASN A 161 -8.05 -3.29 -12.60
C ASN A 161 -7.50 -3.51 -11.19
N LEU A 162 -8.21 -3.06 -10.15
CA LEU A 162 -7.81 -3.26 -8.76
C LEU A 162 -7.79 -4.75 -8.40
N LYS A 163 -8.79 -5.52 -8.84
CA LYS A 163 -8.82 -6.97 -8.66
C LYS A 163 -7.65 -7.66 -9.38
N ALA A 164 -7.29 -7.20 -10.59
CA ALA A 164 -6.17 -7.72 -11.36
C ALA A 164 -4.82 -7.50 -10.64
N VAL A 165 -4.56 -6.30 -10.11
CA VAL A 165 -3.31 -6.03 -9.40
C VAL A 165 -3.23 -6.73 -8.04
N ILE A 166 -4.35 -6.84 -7.29
CA ILE A 166 -4.42 -7.65 -6.06
C ILE A 166 -4.09 -9.12 -6.38
N GLY A 167 -4.69 -9.68 -7.42
CA GLY A 167 -4.42 -11.05 -7.85
C GLY A 167 -2.96 -11.26 -8.26
N SER A 168 -2.32 -10.27 -8.90
CA SER A 168 -0.89 -10.31 -9.19
C SER A 168 -0.05 -10.33 -7.92
N ALA A 169 -0.38 -9.50 -6.93
CA ALA A 169 0.32 -9.48 -5.65
C ALA A 169 0.15 -10.79 -4.87
N GLN A 170 -1.03 -11.43 -4.91
CA GLN A 170 -1.26 -12.73 -4.28
C GLN A 170 -0.42 -13.84 -4.92
N LYS A 171 -0.31 -13.85 -6.27
CA LYS A 171 0.58 -14.79 -6.98
C LYS A 171 2.04 -14.56 -6.64
N GLU A 172 2.46 -13.30 -6.56
CA GLU A 172 3.82 -12.95 -6.14
C GLU A 172 4.08 -13.43 -4.69
N ALA A 173 3.12 -13.20 -3.78
CA ALA A 173 3.22 -13.67 -2.41
C ALA A 173 3.32 -15.20 -2.33
N GLU A 174 2.55 -15.94 -3.12
CA GLU A 174 2.65 -17.40 -3.23
C GLU A 174 4.05 -17.85 -3.73
N GLU A 175 4.55 -17.26 -4.81
CA GLU A 175 5.88 -17.60 -5.37
C GLU A 175 7.01 -17.40 -4.34
N TRP A 176 6.88 -16.36 -3.52
CA TRP A 176 7.88 -15.97 -2.54
C TRP A 176 7.65 -16.51 -1.12
N LYS A 177 6.74 -17.49 -0.97
CA LYS A 177 6.40 -18.13 0.32
C LYS A 177 5.99 -17.14 1.40
N LEU A 178 5.15 -16.17 1.03
CA LEU A 178 4.53 -15.20 1.92
C LEU A 178 3.09 -15.63 2.22
N SER A 179 2.61 -15.34 3.42
CA SER A 179 1.30 -15.81 3.87
C SER A 179 0.17 -14.85 3.50
N VAL A 180 0.49 -13.57 3.30
CA VAL A 180 -0.51 -12.50 3.15
C VAL A 180 0.04 -11.32 2.36
N VAL A 181 -0.84 -10.69 1.57
CA VAL A 181 -0.63 -9.38 0.98
C VAL A 181 -1.31 -8.34 1.85
N ARG A 182 -0.56 -7.33 2.33
CA ARG A 182 -1.05 -6.31 3.25
C ARG A 182 -1.08 -4.93 2.62
N PHE A 183 -2.26 -4.32 2.59
CA PHE A 183 -2.47 -2.93 2.17
C PHE A 183 -2.53 -2.06 3.41
N TRP A 184 -1.69 -1.04 3.45
CA TRP A 184 -1.53 -0.19 4.63
C TRP A 184 -2.37 1.07 4.49
N ASP A 185 -3.32 1.24 5.41
CA ASP A 185 -4.30 2.33 5.44
C ASP A 185 -4.85 2.74 4.05
N PRO A 186 -5.38 1.78 3.24
CA PRO A 186 -5.87 2.10 1.92
C PRO A 186 -7.03 3.09 2.00
N ASN A 187 -7.13 3.98 1.02
CA ASN A 187 -8.14 5.04 1.01
C ASN A 187 -9.59 4.46 1.06
N PRO A 188 -10.58 5.27 1.47
CA PRO A 188 -11.96 4.79 1.62
C PRO A 188 -12.56 4.15 0.36
N LEU A 189 -12.25 4.69 -0.83
CA LEU A 189 -12.72 4.15 -2.11
C LEU A 189 -12.19 2.73 -2.36
N VAL A 190 -10.90 2.48 -2.11
CA VAL A 190 -10.30 1.14 -2.24
C VAL A 190 -10.99 0.16 -1.31
N ARG A 191 -11.25 0.55 -0.05
CA ARG A 191 -11.95 -0.32 0.92
C ARG A 191 -13.38 -0.64 0.45
N GLU A 192 -14.09 0.33 -0.10
CA GLU A 192 -15.43 0.14 -0.64
C GLU A 192 -15.43 -0.83 -1.84
N LEU A 193 -14.55 -0.59 -2.82
CA LEU A 193 -14.41 -1.44 -4.00
C LEU A 193 -14.02 -2.87 -3.64
N VAL A 194 -13.10 -3.05 -2.68
CA VAL A 194 -12.68 -4.37 -2.21
C VAL A 194 -13.86 -5.13 -1.56
N LYS A 195 -14.71 -4.45 -0.78
CA LYS A 195 -15.93 -5.04 -0.21
C LYS A 195 -16.90 -5.49 -1.29
N GLU A 196 -17.06 -4.70 -2.36
CA GLU A 196 -17.90 -5.04 -3.51
C GLU A 196 -17.39 -6.24 -4.32
N MET A 197 -16.08 -6.51 -4.32
CA MET A 197 -15.50 -7.61 -5.08
C MET A 197 -15.75 -8.99 -4.48
N GLY A 198 -16.17 -9.08 -3.21
CA GLY A 198 -16.34 -10.33 -2.48
C GLY A 198 -15.05 -11.13 -2.32
N LEU A 199 -13.90 -10.45 -2.23
CA LEU A 199 -12.61 -11.08 -1.94
C LEU A 199 -12.56 -11.52 -0.46
N ASP A 200 -11.82 -12.59 -0.18
CA ASP A 200 -11.48 -12.96 1.19
C ASP A 200 -10.43 -11.96 1.72
N VAL A 201 -10.92 -11.01 2.53
CA VAL A 201 -10.13 -9.88 3.04
C VAL A 201 -10.44 -9.66 4.51
N VAL A 202 -9.40 -9.47 5.30
CA VAL A 202 -9.52 -9.14 6.72
C VAL A 202 -9.13 -7.69 6.92
N GLU A 203 -10.08 -6.85 7.32
CA GLU A 203 -9.83 -5.46 7.75
C GLU A 203 -9.49 -5.44 9.24
N LYS A 204 -8.35 -4.85 9.60
CA LYS A 204 -7.92 -4.70 11.00
C LYS A 204 -7.61 -3.24 11.30
N GLU A 205 -7.97 -2.80 12.50
CA GLU A 205 -7.51 -1.53 13.05
C GLU A 205 -6.30 -1.77 13.96
N ARG A 206 -5.21 -1.05 13.73
CA ARG A 206 -3.99 -1.12 14.54
C ARG A 206 -4.19 -0.28 15.80
N GLU A 207 -3.80 -0.83 16.94
CA GLU A 207 -3.88 -0.17 18.24
C GLU A 207 -2.52 -0.01 18.94
N ASP A 208 -1.64 -1.00 18.74
CA ASP A 208 -0.41 -1.12 19.53
C ASP A 208 0.88 -0.93 18.74
N ASP A 209 0.87 -1.19 17.44
CA ASP A 209 2.07 -1.19 16.59
C ASP A 209 1.88 -0.29 15.37
N ALA A 210 2.95 0.40 15.02
CA ALA A 210 3.07 1.23 13.85
C ALA A 210 1.91 2.23 13.75
N ILE A 211 1.77 3.13 14.72
CA ILE A 211 0.70 4.15 14.77
C ILE A 211 1.22 5.51 14.25
N ALA A 212 0.57 6.05 13.21
CA ALA A 212 0.97 7.33 12.62
C ALA A 212 0.61 8.49 13.56
N SER A 213 1.63 9.23 14.00
CA SER A 213 1.50 10.31 14.98
C SER A 213 2.19 11.59 14.52
N LEU A 214 1.56 12.74 14.81
CA LEU A 214 2.12 14.06 14.57
C LEU A 214 2.33 14.82 15.87
N ARG A 215 3.41 15.59 15.90
CA ARG A 215 3.58 16.65 16.88
C ARG A 215 3.10 17.93 16.23
N LEU A 216 1.92 18.38 16.63
CA LEU A 216 1.31 19.61 16.15
C LEU A 216 1.73 20.78 17.04
N ASN A 217 1.74 21.98 16.48
CA ASN A 217 1.92 23.20 17.26
C ASN A 217 0.71 23.42 18.17
N GLU A 218 0.90 24.19 19.26
CA GLU A 218 -0.20 24.55 20.15
C GLU A 218 -1.31 25.26 19.37
N GLY A 219 -2.56 24.83 19.60
CA GLY A 219 -3.75 25.41 18.96
C GLY A 219 -4.17 24.77 17.63
N VAL A 220 -3.44 23.80 17.09
CA VAL A 220 -3.83 23.05 15.89
C VAL A 220 -4.42 21.69 16.30
N GLY A 221 -5.70 21.47 15.97
CA GLY A 221 -6.39 20.20 16.16
C GLY A 221 -5.98 19.14 15.14
N GLU A 222 -6.15 17.85 15.47
CA GLU A 222 -5.91 16.76 14.52
C GLU A 222 -6.97 16.73 13.42
N GLU A 223 -8.18 17.17 13.75
CA GLU A 223 -9.32 17.33 12.86
C GLU A 223 -9.07 18.34 11.75
N GLU A 224 -8.13 19.27 11.95
CA GLU A 224 -7.69 20.28 10.99
C GLU A 224 -6.64 19.75 10.00
N ILE A 225 -6.13 18.54 10.23
CA ILE A 225 -5.13 17.90 9.38
C ILE A 225 -5.78 16.81 8.54
N GLU A 226 -5.45 16.79 7.25
CA GLU A 226 -5.72 15.66 6.38
C GLU A 226 -4.40 15.01 6.00
N TRP A 227 -4.26 13.72 6.29
CA TRP A 227 -3.08 12.97 5.84
C TRP A 227 -3.38 12.22 4.55
N LEU A 228 -2.62 12.55 3.51
CA LEU A 228 -2.69 11.90 2.21
C LEU A 228 -1.64 10.79 2.14
N ALA A 229 -2.03 9.65 1.55
CA ALA A 229 -1.14 8.51 1.31
C ALA A 229 -0.38 8.04 2.58
N ASN A 230 -1.09 7.76 3.68
CA ASN A 230 -0.51 7.15 4.90
C ASN A 230 -0.17 5.66 4.71
N GLU A 231 0.55 5.33 3.64
CA GLU A 231 0.80 3.97 3.20
C GLU A 231 2.20 3.49 3.62
N ARG A 232 2.55 2.24 3.32
CA ARG A 232 3.70 1.56 3.94
C ARG A 232 5.06 2.11 3.49
N TYR A 233 5.14 2.82 2.36
CA TYR A 233 6.40 3.41 1.86
C TYR A 233 7.06 4.37 2.87
N ALA A 234 6.26 5.09 3.66
CA ALA A 234 6.73 6.08 4.61
C ALA A 234 7.45 5.49 5.83
N TRP A 235 7.33 4.18 6.05
CA TRP A 235 7.77 3.48 7.25
C TRP A 235 9.13 2.82 7.02
N LEU A 236 10.21 3.62 7.07
CA LEU A 236 11.58 3.19 6.76
C LEU A 236 12.22 2.30 7.82
#